data_AF-A0A2I0UPK1-F1
#
_entry.id   AF-A0A2I0UPK1-F1
#
_cell.length_a   1.000
_cell.length_b   1.000
_cell.length_c   1.000
_cell.angle_alpha   90.00
_cell.angle_beta   90.00
_cell.angle_gamma   90.00
#
_symmetry.space_group_name_H-M   'P 1'
#
loop_
_entity.id
_entity.type
_entity.pdbx_description
1 polymer ?
#
loop_
_entity_poly.entity_id
_entity_poly.type
_entity_poly.pdbx_seq_one_letter_code
_entity_poly.pdbx_strand_id
1 'polypeptide(L)'
;MAPGVSNEKKNDEEQASKENFIHLCNPHLEKMKEDILYHFALGTGTHDFPALFGDVKFVCVGGSASRMKSFTAYIAEELGLGSPGDDYPNICAGTDRYAMYKVGPVLSVSHGMGIPSISIMLHELIKLLHHAKCSNITIIRIGTSGGIGLEPGSVVITRQSVDATFKPQFEQVILGKTVIRSTNLDEQLAKELMQCSKEINQFNTVIGNTMCTLDFYEGQGRLDGAICLYNEEEKLQYLKEAYDSGVRNIEMESSVFAAMCNLSGVKGAVVCVTLLNRLEGDQISSSHDVLVEYQQRPQKLVGYFIKKRLGKKVLKKPLCKWMKERECNMGHAVHQFKALFWKNWLCRVRQPVLSLTEILWPCVLFLILAAVRFQEPPKYKENCYLEARDLPSRGLYPFMRTLFCNVGSRCKNTSYTTQKTNRLRNSGIQAAPESFTGPDLGFMKDIEELAKGFIETTEKTMALEKLWEENSKFSDVR
;
A
#
# COMPACT_ATOMS: atom_id res chain seq x y z
N MET A 1 38.01 -18.65 -65.06
CA MET A 1 38.85 -19.20 -63.98
C MET A 1 38.50 -18.46 -62.70
N ALA A 2 38.13 -19.19 -61.65
CA ALA A 2 37.77 -18.65 -60.34
C ALA A 2 38.98 -17.99 -59.64
N PRO A 3 38.74 -17.06 -58.70
CA PRO A 3 38.89 -17.39 -57.27
C PRO A 3 37.78 -16.71 -56.44
N GLY A 4 37.40 -17.11 -55.23
CA GLY A 4 37.75 -18.21 -54.35
C GLY A 4 36.69 -18.19 -53.24
N VAL A 5 36.08 -19.34 -52.98
CA VAL A 5 35.11 -19.52 -51.89
C VAL A 5 35.88 -20.13 -50.72
N SER A 6 35.95 -19.42 -49.59
CA SER A 6 36.11 -20.07 -48.27
C SER A 6 35.89 -19.09 -47.11
N ASN A 7 34.95 -19.51 -46.24
CA ASN A 7 34.84 -19.21 -44.82
C ASN A 7 34.23 -17.87 -44.34
N GLU A 8 32.91 -17.75 -44.54
CA GLU A 8 32.03 -17.00 -43.62
C GLU A 8 30.85 -17.89 -43.20
N LYS A 9 31.12 -18.98 -42.47
CA LYS A 9 30.11 -19.74 -41.73
C LYS A 9 30.74 -20.43 -40.53
N LYS A 10 31.05 -19.64 -39.51
CA LYS A 10 31.30 -20.08 -38.12
C LYS A 10 31.44 -18.81 -37.28
N ASN A 11 30.32 -18.25 -36.84
CA ASN A 11 30.25 -17.29 -35.73
C ASN A 11 28.81 -17.06 -35.21
N ASP A 12 27.80 -17.75 -35.75
CA ASP A 12 26.41 -17.64 -35.29
C ASP A 12 26.02 -18.63 -34.17
N GLU A 13 26.96 -19.45 -33.68
CA GLU A 13 26.71 -20.41 -32.58
C GLU A 13 27.38 -20.04 -31.24
N GLU A 14 28.07 -18.89 -31.14
CA GLU A 14 28.77 -18.46 -29.92
C GLU A 14 28.01 -17.37 -29.11
N GLN A 15 26.72 -17.20 -29.38
CA GLN A 15 25.86 -16.22 -28.70
C GLN A 15 24.85 -16.86 -27.72
N ALA A 16 25.20 -18.03 -27.17
CA ALA A 16 24.33 -18.83 -26.31
C ALA A 16 24.91 -19.08 -24.91
N SER A 17 25.47 -18.07 -24.22
CA SER A 17 25.58 -18.07 -22.73
C SER A 17 26.22 -16.79 -22.12
N LYS A 18 25.87 -15.58 -22.55
CA LYS A 18 26.22 -14.39 -21.73
C LYS A 18 25.19 -14.28 -20.61
N GLU A 19 25.57 -14.66 -19.39
CA GLU A 19 24.77 -14.37 -18.20
C GLU A 19 24.67 -12.85 -18.03
N ASN A 20 23.48 -12.28 -18.19
CA ASN A 20 23.27 -10.85 -18.02
C ASN A 20 23.20 -10.53 -16.53
N PHE A 21 24.36 -10.17 -15.95
CA PHE A 21 24.47 -9.64 -14.59
C PHE A 21 23.94 -8.20 -14.52
N ILE A 22 23.56 -7.80 -13.31
CA ILE A 22 23.08 -6.45 -13.03
C ILE A 22 24.26 -5.46 -13.09
N HIS A 23 24.10 -4.45 -13.94
CA HIS A 23 25.08 -3.38 -14.11
C HIS A 23 24.86 -2.27 -13.08
N LEU A 24 25.93 -1.82 -12.42
CA LEU A 24 25.90 -0.67 -11.52
C LEU A 24 26.70 0.49 -12.12
N CYS A 25 26.05 1.62 -12.35
CA CYS A 25 26.71 2.85 -12.80
C CYS A 25 27.32 3.64 -11.63
N ASN A 26 28.04 2.96 -10.71
CA ASN A 26 28.67 3.61 -9.57
C ASN A 26 30.01 2.94 -9.19
N PRO A 27 31.16 3.51 -9.64
CA PRO A 27 32.48 2.95 -9.35
C PRO A 27 32.90 3.09 -7.87
N HIS A 28 32.17 3.87 -7.07
CA HIS A 28 32.50 4.04 -5.65
C HIS A 28 32.10 2.82 -4.81
N LEU A 29 31.12 2.02 -5.25
CA LEU A 29 30.64 0.87 -4.50
C LEU A 29 31.71 -0.21 -4.32
N GLU A 30 32.56 -0.44 -5.33
CA GLU A 30 33.66 -1.42 -5.27
C GLU A 30 34.70 -1.07 -4.20
N LYS A 31 34.80 0.22 -3.83
CA LYS A 31 35.77 0.71 -2.85
C LYS A 31 35.21 0.69 -1.42
N MET A 32 33.92 0.42 -1.24
CA MET A 32 33.30 0.40 0.07
C MET A 32 33.62 -0.91 0.80
N LYS A 33 34.03 -0.82 2.06
CA LYS A 33 34.26 -2.00 2.91
C LYS A 33 32.96 -2.75 3.21
N GLU A 34 31.91 -1.98 3.44
CA GLU A 34 30.57 -2.47 3.72
C GLU A 34 29.56 -1.53 3.06
N ASP A 35 28.49 -2.08 2.52
CA ASP A 35 27.36 -1.34 1.98
C ASP A 35 26.10 -1.61 2.82
N ILE A 36 25.56 -0.56 3.43
CA ILE A 36 24.36 -0.62 4.27
C ILE A 36 23.18 -0.19 3.40
N LEU A 37 22.23 -1.11 3.22
CA LEU A 37 20.93 -0.86 2.61
C LEU A 37 19.99 -0.37 3.71
N TYR A 38 20.15 0.91 4.05
CA TYR A 38 19.55 1.52 5.22
C TYR A 38 18.03 1.31 5.21
N HIS A 39 17.34 1.53 4.09
CA HIS A 39 15.88 1.45 3.97
C HIS A 39 15.31 0.04 4.00
N PHE A 40 16.15 -0.98 3.81
CA PHE A 40 15.80 -2.37 4.03
C PHE A 40 16.26 -2.94 5.38
N ALA A 41 17.05 -2.18 6.16
CA ALA A 41 17.73 -2.66 7.36
C ALA A 41 18.62 -3.90 7.09
N LEU A 42 19.26 -3.92 5.92
CA LEU A 42 20.17 -4.97 5.48
C LEU A 42 21.57 -4.39 5.23
N GLY A 43 22.60 -5.22 5.25
CA GLY A 43 23.95 -4.77 4.94
C GLY A 43 24.88 -5.92 4.60
N THR A 44 25.90 -5.66 3.78
CA THR A 44 26.83 -6.71 3.32
C THR A 44 27.70 -7.27 4.44
N GLY A 45 27.91 -6.55 5.55
CA GLY A 45 28.63 -7.05 6.73
C GLY A 45 27.75 -7.82 7.71
N THR A 46 26.42 -7.69 7.60
CA THR A 46 25.45 -8.33 8.51
C THR A 46 24.71 -9.52 7.88
N HIS A 47 24.70 -9.63 6.55
CA HIS A 47 23.90 -10.61 5.82
C HIS A 47 24.67 -11.20 4.63
N ASP A 48 24.56 -12.51 4.43
CA ASP A 48 25.08 -13.20 3.25
C ASP A 48 24.09 -13.06 2.07
N PHE A 49 24.24 -12.00 1.28
CA PHE A 49 23.34 -11.72 0.15
C PHE A 49 23.37 -12.80 -0.93
N PRO A 50 24.52 -13.34 -1.36
CA PRO A 50 24.54 -14.47 -2.30
C PRO A 50 23.73 -15.68 -1.80
N ALA A 51 23.86 -16.06 -0.53
CA ALA A 51 23.11 -17.19 0.03
C ALA A 51 21.60 -16.89 0.13
N LEU A 52 21.24 -15.67 0.51
CA LEU A 52 19.84 -15.28 0.74
C LEU A 52 19.07 -14.98 -0.56
N PHE A 53 19.72 -14.43 -1.58
CA PHE A 53 19.05 -13.85 -2.75
C PHE A 53 19.60 -14.31 -4.11
N GLY A 54 20.71 -15.06 -4.18
CA GLY A 54 21.35 -15.41 -5.46
C GLY A 54 20.49 -16.25 -6.41
N ASP A 55 19.44 -16.90 -5.90
CA ASP A 55 18.47 -17.70 -6.67
C ASP A 55 17.31 -16.86 -7.24
N VAL A 56 17.18 -15.58 -6.87
CA VAL A 56 16.12 -14.70 -7.37
C VAL A 56 16.21 -14.59 -8.89
N LYS A 57 15.05 -14.64 -9.55
CA LYS A 57 14.88 -14.43 -11.01
C LYS A 57 13.77 -13.44 -11.35
N PHE A 58 12.79 -13.30 -10.47
CA PHE A 58 11.68 -12.37 -10.64
C PHE A 58 11.59 -11.47 -9.41
N VAL A 59 11.47 -10.18 -9.63
CA VAL A 59 11.15 -9.23 -8.57
C VAL A 59 9.85 -8.54 -8.92
N CYS A 60 8.85 -8.65 -8.05
CA CYS A 60 7.58 -7.94 -8.18
C CYS A 60 7.57 -6.79 -7.18
N VAL A 61 7.26 -5.59 -7.65
CA VAL A 61 7.22 -4.39 -6.80
C VAL A 61 5.86 -3.72 -6.87
N GLY A 62 5.38 -3.17 -5.77
CA GLY A 62 4.09 -2.48 -5.70
C GLY A 62 3.98 -1.55 -4.50
N GLY A 63 2.98 -0.68 -4.46
CA GLY A 63 2.94 0.39 -3.45
C GLY A 63 2.76 -0.12 -2.01
N SER A 64 1.68 -0.85 -1.75
CA SER A 64 1.30 -1.27 -0.40
C SER A 64 2.02 -2.54 0.06
N ALA A 65 2.55 -2.52 1.28
CA ALA A 65 3.11 -3.70 1.96
C ALA A 65 2.11 -4.85 2.07
N SER A 66 0.84 -4.57 2.40
CA SER A 66 -0.18 -5.61 2.50
C SER A 66 -0.45 -6.28 1.15
N ARG A 67 -0.50 -5.50 0.07
CA ARG A 67 -0.65 -6.01 -1.30
C ARG A 67 0.51 -6.91 -1.69
N MET A 68 1.74 -6.52 -1.36
CA MET A 68 2.93 -7.31 -1.67
C MET A 68 3.05 -8.57 -0.80
N LYS A 69 2.55 -8.55 0.44
CA LYS A 69 2.40 -9.77 1.27
C LYS A 69 1.36 -10.71 0.66
N SER A 70 0.19 -10.21 0.29
CA SER A 70 -0.86 -10.99 -0.39
C SER A 70 -0.39 -11.59 -1.71
N PHE A 71 0.36 -10.83 -2.51
CA PHE A 71 0.98 -11.34 -3.74
C PHE A 71 1.94 -12.50 -3.46
N THR A 72 2.71 -12.42 -2.37
CA THR A 72 3.65 -13.49 -1.97
C THR A 72 2.92 -14.78 -1.63
N ALA A 73 1.83 -14.68 -0.85
CA ALA A 73 0.99 -15.84 -0.55
C ALA A 73 0.37 -16.44 -1.83
N TYR A 74 -0.16 -15.59 -2.70
CA TYR A 74 -0.73 -16.00 -4.00
C TYR A 74 0.30 -16.72 -4.88
N ILE A 75 1.49 -16.14 -5.06
CA ILE A 75 2.50 -16.74 -5.96
C ILE A 75 3.11 -18.02 -5.37
N ALA A 76 3.18 -18.14 -4.05
CA ALA A 76 3.62 -19.35 -3.39
C ALA A 76 2.66 -20.52 -3.67
N GLU A 77 1.35 -20.29 -3.60
CA GLU A 77 0.33 -21.27 -3.95
C GLU A 77 0.39 -21.63 -5.44
N GLU A 78 0.48 -20.62 -6.33
CA GLU A 78 0.54 -20.84 -7.78
C GLU A 78 1.76 -21.66 -8.24
N LEU A 79 2.88 -21.53 -7.53
CA LEU A 79 4.11 -22.26 -7.79
C LEU A 79 4.20 -23.60 -7.04
N GLY A 80 3.23 -23.92 -6.17
CA GLY A 80 3.28 -25.12 -5.33
C GLY A 80 4.42 -25.11 -4.32
N LEU A 81 4.82 -23.91 -3.87
CA LEU A 81 5.90 -23.68 -2.90
C LEU A 81 5.39 -23.28 -1.51
N GLY A 82 4.08 -23.08 -1.36
CA GLY A 82 3.44 -22.74 -0.09
C GLY A 82 2.18 -23.57 0.17
N SER A 83 1.76 -23.58 1.43
CA SER A 83 0.53 -24.17 1.93
C SER A 83 -0.44 -23.08 2.43
N PRO A 84 -1.75 -23.33 2.43
CA PRO A 84 -2.72 -22.41 3.02
C PRO A 84 -2.38 -22.12 4.50
N GLY A 85 -2.21 -20.84 4.84
CA GLY A 85 -1.89 -20.40 6.20
C GLY A 85 -0.40 -20.26 6.51
N ASP A 86 0.50 -20.51 5.55
CA ASP A 86 1.92 -20.23 5.72
C ASP A 86 2.15 -18.73 5.98
N ASP A 87 3.00 -18.42 6.96
CA ASP A 87 3.45 -17.05 7.19
C ASP A 87 4.73 -16.77 6.39
N TYR A 88 4.74 -15.63 5.72
CA TYR A 88 5.87 -15.14 4.94
C TYR A 88 6.53 -14.01 5.74
N PRO A 89 7.71 -14.25 6.33
CA PRO A 89 8.34 -13.26 7.19
C PRO A 89 8.74 -12.03 6.37
N ASN A 90 8.52 -10.84 6.94
CA ASN A 90 9.05 -9.61 6.37
C ASN A 90 10.57 -9.59 6.59
N ILE A 91 11.34 -9.70 5.51
CA ILE A 91 12.80 -9.67 5.53
C ILE A 91 13.31 -8.32 6.06
N CYS A 92 12.56 -7.24 5.83
CA CYS A 92 12.87 -5.90 6.29
C CYS A 92 12.27 -5.59 7.68
N ALA A 93 12.00 -6.58 8.53
CA ALA A 93 11.34 -6.38 9.83
C ALA A 93 12.07 -5.40 10.79
N GLY A 94 13.35 -5.09 10.55
CA GLY A 94 14.09 -4.04 11.27
C GLY A 94 13.68 -2.61 10.92
N THR A 95 12.74 -2.41 9.99
CA THR A 95 12.24 -1.09 9.58
C THR A 95 10.80 -1.16 9.07
N ASP A 96 10.12 -0.02 9.06
CA ASP A 96 8.75 0.17 8.58
C ASP A 96 8.68 0.84 7.19
N ARG A 97 9.83 1.19 6.59
CA ARG A 97 9.90 1.94 5.33
C ARG A 97 9.46 1.11 4.12
N TYR A 98 9.97 -0.11 4.01
CA TYR A 98 9.59 -1.07 2.98
C TYR A 98 9.45 -2.46 3.59
N ALA A 99 8.53 -3.25 3.04
CA ALA A 99 8.38 -4.66 3.33
C ALA A 99 8.92 -5.49 2.16
N MET A 100 9.59 -6.60 2.49
CA MET A 100 10.18 -7.51 1.51
C MET A 100 9.87 -8.94 1.90
N TYR A 101 9.43 -9.73 0.92
CA TYR A 101 9.07 -11.12 1.10
C TYR A 101 9.68 -11.94 -0.04
N LYS A 102 10.05 -13.19 0.23
CA LYS A 102 10.67 -14.08 -0.76
C LYS A 102 10.02 -15.46 -0.74
N VAL A 103 9.74 -16.00 -1.92
CA VAL A 103 9.33 -17.39 -2.11
C VAL A 103 10.00 -17.98 -3.35
N GLY A 104 10.84 -18.99 -3.14
CA GLY A 104 11.69 -19.56 -4.19
C GLY A 104 12.44 -18.45 -4.96
N PRO A 105 12.35 -18.42 -6.32
CA PRO A 105 13.03 -17.43 -7.15
C PRO A 105 12.28 -16.09 -7.29
N VAL A 106 11.20 -15.86 -6.52
CA VAL A 106 10.38 -14.64 -6.57
C VAL A 106 10.62 -13.80 -5.32
N LEU A 107 10.99 -12.54 -5.54
CA LEU A 107 11.10 -11.51 -4.51
C LEU A 107 9.95 -10.51 -4.67
N SER A 108 9.30 -10.15 -3.57
CA SER A 108 8.16 -9.23 -3.53
C SER A 108 8.51 -8.05 -2.62
N VAL A 109 8.47 -6.81 -3.13
CA VAL A 109 8.94 -5.62 -2.39
C VAL A 109 7.92 -4.48 -2.47
N SER A 110 7.57 -3.89 -1.33
CA SER A 110 6.75 -2.68 -1.32
C SER A 110 7.58 -1.43 -1.59
N HIS A 111 7.01 -0.38 -2.18
CA HIS A 111 7.74 0.85 -2.47
C HIS A 111 7.00 2.15 -2.12
N GLY A 112 5.85 2.10 -1.46
CA GLY A 112 5.06 3.29 -1.14
C GLY A 112 4.52 4.01 -2.38
N MET A 113 4.39 5.33 -2.33
CA MET A 113 3.82 6.15 -3.41
C MET A 113 4.80 7.20 -3.90
N GLY A 114 4.80 7.43 -5.21
CA GLY A 114 5.55 8.48 -5.87
C GLY A 114 6.98 8.11 -6.26
N ILE A 115 7.50 8.85 -7.23
CA ILE A 115 8.87 8.76 -7.75
C ILE A 115 9.94 8.74 -6.64
N PRO A 116 9.92 9.64 -5.63
CA PRO A 116 10.96 9.64 -4.60
C PRO A 116 11.01 8.33 -3.82
N SER A 117 9.85 7.82 -3.41
CA SER A 117 9.75 6.58 -2.62
C SER A 117 10.23 5.36 -3.41
N ILE A 118 9.76 5.18 -4.64
CA ILE A 118 10.21 4.03 -5.45
C ILE A 118 11.70 4.14 -5.84
N SER A 119 12.23 5.34 -6.02
CA SER A 119 13.64 5.53 -6.39
C SER A 119 14.61 5.04 -5.31
N ILE A 120 14.30 5.30 -4.03
CA ILE A 120 15.09 4.83 -2.89
C ILE A 120 15.08 3.29 -2.86
N MET A 121 13.88 2.70 -2.93
CA MET A 121 13.70 1.25 -2.96
C MET A 121 14.49 0.62 -4.11
N LEU A 122 14.41 1.17 -5.32
CA LEU A 122 15.11 0.65 -6.50
C LEU A 122 16.64 0.76 -6.36
N HIS A 123 17.15 1.85 -5.80
CA HIS A 123 18.60 1.99 -5.57
C HIS A 123 19.12 0.88 -4.66
N GLU A 124 18.46 0.63 -3.53
CA GLU A 124 18.89 -0.42 -2.60
C GLU A 124 18.62 -1.82 -3.16
N LEU A 125 17.51 -2.03 -3.87
CA LEU A 125 17.17 -3.31 -4.49
C LEU A 125 18.17 -3.71 -5.58
N ILE A 126 18.54 -2.78 -6.46
CA ILE A 126 19.50 -3.04 -7.54
C ILE A 126 20.88 -3.39 -6.94
N LYS A 127 21.31 -2.67 -5.88
CA LYS A 127 22.54 -3.02 -5.15
C LYS A 127 22.45 -4.38 -4.48
N LEU A 128 21.34 -4.70 -3.80
CA LEU A 128 21.10 -6.00 -3.17
C LEU A 128 21.26 -7.14 -4.17
N LEU A 129 20.59 -7.04 -5.33
CA LEU A 129 20.64 -8.07 -6.35
C LEU A 129 22.04 -8.17 -6.99
N HIS A 130 22.75 -7.05 -7.16
CA HIS A 130 24.14 -7.05 -7.64
C HIS A 130 25.08 -7.76 -6.65
N HIS A 131 25.00 -7.41 -5.37
CA HIS A 131 25.79 -8.03 -4.30
C HIS A 131 25.47 -9.52 -4.14
N ALA A 132 24.21 -9.91 -4.34
CA ALA A 132 23.76 -11.31 -4.39
C ALA A 132 24.21 -12.08 -5.65
N LYS A 133 24.90 -11.42 -6.59
CA LYS A 133 25.36 -12.00 -7.87
C LYS A 133 24.21 -12.56 -8.72
N CYS A 134 23.05 -11.91 -8.64
CA CYS A 134 21.90 -12.25 -9.45
C CYS A 134 22.16 -11.98 -10.95
N SER A 135 21.68 -12.90 -11.80
CA SER A 135 21.74 -12.79 -13.25
C SER A 135 20.38 -13.13 -13.89
N ASN A 136 20.11 -12.51 -15.05
CA ASN A 136 18.89 -12.70 -15.82
C ASN A 136 17.61 -12.39 -15.03
N ILE A 137 17.62 -11.28 -14.28
CA ILE A 137 16.48 -10.81 -13.49
C ILE A 137 15.44 -10.12 -14.38
N THR A 138 14.17 -10.37 -14.09
CA THR A 138 13.03 -9.57 -14.58
C THR A 138 12.37 -8.88 -13.41
N ILE A 139 12.19 -7.56 -13.49
CA ILE A 139 11.49 -6.76 -12.48
C ILE A 139 10.15 -6.31 -13.07
N ILE A 140 9.06 -6.53 -12.33
CA ILE A 140 7.73 -6.15 -12.76
C ILE A 140 7.06 -5.31 -11.68
N ARG A 141 6.66 -4.09 -12.03
CA ARG A 141 5.81 -3.27 -11.17
C ARG A 141 4.35 -3.67 -11.37
N ILE A 142 3.68 -3.98 -10.27
CA ILE A 142 2.23 -4.23 -10.22
C ILE A 142 1.54 -3.11 -9.46
N GLY A 143 0.56 -2.45 -10.09
CA GLY A 143 0.00 -1.22 -9.57
C GLY A 143 -1.47 -0.99 -9.88
N THR A 144 -1.95 0.15 -9.43
CA THR A 144 -3.26 0.71 -9.72
C THR A 144 -3.08 2.04 -10.42
N SER A 145 -4.06 2.45 -11.23
CA SER A 145 -3.97 3.66 -12.05
C SER A 145 -5.37 4.22 -12.36
N GLY A 146 -5.44 5.48 -12.79
CA GLY A 146 -6.64 6.02 -13.43
C GLY A 146 -6.59 5.73 -14.93
N GLY A 147 -7.62 5.09 -15.49
CA GLY A 147 -7.71 4.83 -16.93
C GLY A 147 -8.15 6.08 -17.70
N ILE A 148 -7.78 6.17 -18.98
CA ILE A 148 -8.27 7.19 -19.91
C ILE A 148 -8.89 6.46 -21.10
N GLY A 149 -10.22 6.59 -21.28
CA GLY A 149 -10.94 5.91 -22.35
C GLY A 149 -10.97 4.39 -22.21
N LEU A 150 -10.88 3.88 -20.97
CA LEU A 150 -10.93 2.46 -20.65
C LEU A 150 -11.96 2.21 -19.56
N GLU A 151 -12.68 1.09 -19.68
CA GLU A 151 -13.57 0.62 -18.61
C GLU A 151 -12.78 0.34 -17.31
N PRO A 152 -13.35 0.65 -16.13
CA PRO A 152 -12.75 0.29 -14.86
C PRO A 152 -12.46 -1.22 -14.77
N GLY A 153 -11.30 -1.57 -14.24
CA GLY A 153 -10.81 -2.95 -14.14
C GLY A 153 -9.94 -3.39 -15.33
N SER A 154 -9.84 -2.60 -16.40
CA SER A 154 -8.91 -2.89 -17.50
C SER A 154 -7.46 -2.93 -17.01
N VAL A 155 -6.67 -3.89 -17.50
CA VAL A 155 -5.24 -3.97 -17.19
C VAL A 155 -4.43 -3.33 -18.32
N VAL A 156 -3.58 -2.37 -17.98
CA VAL A 156 -2.66 -1.73 -18.92
C VAL A 156 -1.25 -2.28 -18.69
N ILE A 157 -0.71 -2.89 -19.75
CA ILE A 157 0.72 -3.22 -19.85
C ILE A 157 1.40 -2.02 -20.49
N THR A 158 2.31 -1.40 -19.75
CA THR A 158 2.96 -0.15 -20.19
C THR A 158 3.94 -0.43 -21.32
N ARG A 159 3.73 0.22 -22.46
CA ARG A 159 4.70 0.24 -23.58
C ARG A 159 5.85 1.20 -23.28
N GLN A 160 5.50 2.44 -22.93
CA GLN A 160 6.43 3.50 -22.56
C GLN A 160 5.81 4.30 -21.41
N SER A 161 6.64 4.68 -20.44
CA SER A 161 6.23 5.67 -19.44
C SER A 161 6.50 7.05 -20.00
N VAL A 162 5.52 7.95 -19.93
CA VAL A 162 5.66 9.34 -20.39
C VAL A 162 5.50 10.32 -19.23
N ASP A 163 6.08 11.51 -19.37
CA ASP A 163 5.89 12.62 -18.45
C ASP A 163 4.53 13.32 -18.67
N ALA A 164 4.24 14.36 -17.89
CA ALA A 164 3.02 15.16 -18.00
C ALA A 164 2.91 15.98 -19.31
N THR A 165 3.96 15.96 -20.14
CA THR A 165 3.96 16.53 -21.49
C THR A 165 3.93 15.45 -22.58
N PHE A 166 3.62 14.21 -22.18
CA PHE A 166 3.50 13.01 -23.01
C PHE A 166 4.81 12.56 -23.68
N LYS A 167 5.96 13.02 -23.18
CA LYS A 167 7.28 12.62 -23.71
C LYS A 167 7.84 11.43 -22.94
N PRO A 168 8.48 10.45 -23.62
CA PRO A 168 9.05 9.25 -22.99
C PRO A 168 10.39 9.54 -22.31
N GLN A 169 10.35 10.36 -21.25
CA GLN A 169 11.52 10.83 -20.54
C GLN A 169 11.28 10.94 -19.03
N PHE A 170 12.37 10.83 -18.27
CA PHE A 170 12.41 11.05 -16.83
C PHE A 170 13.45 12.13 -16.52
N GLU A 171 12.99 13.24 -15.93
CA GLU A 171 13.84 14.34 -15.51
C GLU A 171 14.28 14.16 -14.06
N GLN A 172 15.58 14.33 -13.81
CA GLN A 172 16.15 14.32 -12.47
C GLN A 172 17.16 15.45 -12.31
N VAL A 173 17.11 16.16 -11.18
CA VAL A 173 18.14 17.14 -10.81
C VAL A 173 19.26 16.43 -10.07
N ILE A 174 20.49 16.52 -10.59
CA ILE A 174 21.70 15.95 -9.98
C ILE A 174 22.70 17.09 -9.78
N LEU A 175 23.01 17.41 -8.52
CA LEU A 175 23.92 18.50 -8.16
C LEU A 175 23.54 19.84 -8.81
N GLY A 176 22.25 20.16 -8.82
CA GLY A 176 21.71 21.38 -9.43
C GLY A 176 21.61 21.36 -10.96
N LYS A 177 21.97 20.25 -11.62
CA LYS A 177 21.87 20.10 -13.08
C LYS A 177 20.73 19.17 -13.46
N THR A 178 19.88 19.60 -14.39
CA THR A 178 18.84 18.76 -14.98
C THR A 178 19.47 17.69 -15.87
N VAL A 179 19.10 16.44 -15.62
CA VAL A 179 19.50 15.26 -16.39
C VAL A 179 18.24 14.54 -16.85
N ILE A 180 18.18 14.26 -18.16
CA ILE A 180 17.05 13.57 -18.78
C ILE A 180 17.45 12.14 -19.11
N ARG A 181 16.58 11.18 -18.79
CA ARG A 181 16.79 9.74 -19.04
C ARG A 181 15.62 9.16 -19.82
N SER A 182 15.90 8.17 -20.67
CA SER A 182 14.87 7.43 -21.41
C SER A 182 14.10 6.48 -20.49
N THR A 183 12.79 6.39 -20.75
CA THR A 183 11.82 5.57 -19.99
C THR A 183 11.25 4.41 -20.83
N ASN A 184 12.00 3.94 -21.82
CA ASN A 184 11.64 2.76 -22.60
C ASN A 184 11.56 1.51 -21.71
N LEU A 185 10.63 0.61 -22.00
CA LEU A 185 10.51 -0.71 -21.36
C LEU A 185 10.74 -1.82 -22.41
N ASP A 186 10.98 -3.05 -21.95
CA ASP A 186 11.25 -4.19 -22.85
C ASP A 186 9.97 -4.57 -23.63
N GLU A 187 9.96 -4.30 -24.93
CA GLU A 187 8.81 -4.54 -25.81
C GLU A 187 8.46 -6.03 -25.92
N GLN A 188 9.46 -6.91 -25.89
CA GLN A 188 9.24 -8.35 -25.96
C GLN A 188 8.58 -8.87 -24.69
N LEU A 189 8.98 -8.35 -23.53
CA LEU A 189 8.36 -8.65 -22.24
C LEU A 189 6.90 -8.18 -22.21
N ALA A 190 6.60 -7.00 -22.75
CA ALA A 190 5.22 -6.52 -22.88
C ALA A 190 4.36 -7.42 -23.79
N LYS A 191 4.90 -7.86 -24.93
CA LYS A 191 4.21 -8.81 -25.84
C LYS A 191 3.96 -10.17 -25.17
N GLU A 192 4.93 -10.67 -24.40
CA GLU A 192 4.76 -11.92 -23.66
C GLU A 192 3.71 -11.82 -22.55
N LEU A 193 3.69 -10.71 -21.80
CA LEU A 193 2.64 -10.45 -20.81
C LEU A 193 1.27 -10.35 -21.47
N MET A 194 1.16 -9.67 -22.62
CA MET A 194 -0.09 -9.60 -23.38
C MET A 194 -0.54 -11.00 -23.84
N GLN A 195 0.39 -11.84 -24.29
CA GLN A 195 0.07 -13.22 -24.66
C GLN A 195 -0.42 -14.05 -23.46
N CYS A 196 0.20 -13.89 -22.28
CA CYS A 196 -0.29 -14.48 -21.04
C CYS A 196 -1.70 -14.00 -20.69
N SER A 197 -2.00 -12.71 -20.87
CA SER A 197 -3.34 -12.19 -20.61
C SER A 197 -4.38 -12.80 -21.55
N LYS A 198 -4.07 -12.93 -22.85
CA LYS A 198 -4.94 -13.60 -23.83
C LYS A 198 -5.22 -15.07 -23.47
N GLU A 199 -4.27 -15.76 -22.85
CA GLU A 199 -4.45 -17.14 -22.38
C GLU A 199 -5.31 -17.24 -21.12
N ILE A 200 -5.22 -16.25 -20.23
CA ILE A 200 -6.08 -16.15 -19.03
C ILE A 200 -7.51 -15.80 -19.44
N ASN A 201 -7.68 -14.84 -20.35
CA ASN A 201 -8.96 -14.38 -20.92
C ASN A 201 -10.05 -14.06 -19.88
N GLN A 202 -9.68 -13.47 -18.74
CA GLN A 202 -10.61 -13.11 -17.64
C GLN A 202 -10.91 -11.61 -17.54
N PHE A 203 -10.02 -10.76 -18.08
CA PHE A 203 -10.15 -9.31 -17.95
C PHE A 203 -9.55 -8.62 -19.17
N ASN A 204 -10.14 -7.49 -19.55
CA ASN A 204 -9.65 -6.66 -20.64
C ASN A 204 -8.20 -6.23 -20.36
N THR A 205 -7.32 -6.42 -21.34
CA THR A 205 -5.91 -6.04 -21.23
C THR A 205 -5.47 -5.35 -22.50
N VAL A 206 -4.80 -4.20 -22.34
CA VAL A 206 -4.29 -3.39 -23.45
C VAL A 206 -2.80 -3.08 -23.25
N ILE A 207 -2.09 -2.87 -24.36
CA ILE A 207 -0.76 -2.23 -24.32
C ILE A 207 -0.97 -0.76 -24.65
N GLY A 208 -0.49 0.13 -23.78
CA GLY A 208 -0.63 1.58 -23.94
C GLY A 208 0.52 2.33 -23.29
N ASN A 209 0.62 3.64 -23.54
CA ASN A 209 1.53 4.49 -22.79
C ASN A 209 0.94 4.79 -21.41
N THR A 210 1.80 4.98 -20.42
CA THR A 210 1.42 5.29 -19.05
C THR A 210 1.99 6.65 -18.67
N MET A 211 1.13 7.59 -18.30
CA MET A 211 1.58 8.89 -17.81
C MET A 211 1.95 8.80 -16.32
N CYS A 212 3.17 9.19 -15.99
CA CYS A 212 3.68 9.20 -14.62
C CYS A 212 3.72 10.63 -14.10
N THR A 213 3.00 10.91 -13.01
CA THR A 213 2.88 12.26 -12.43
C THR A 213 3.58 12.36 -11.06
N LEU A 214 3.94 13.58 -10.67
CA LEU A 214 4.55 13.86 -9.35
C LEU A 214 3.50 14.12 -8.27
N ASP A 215 2.32 14.60 -8.67
CA ASP A 215 1.19 14.87 -7.79
C ASP A 215 -0.03 14.06 -8.25
N PHE A 216 -0.86 13.66 -7.29
CA PHE A 216 -2.05 12.84 -7.53
C PHE A 216 -3.26 13.68 -7.96
N TYR A 217 -3.35 14.93 -7.51
CA TYR A 217 -4.51 15.80 -7.73
C TYR A 217 -4.29 16.68 -8.97
N GLU A 218 -3.66 17.84 -8.81
CA GLU A 218 -3.38 18.78 -9.89
C GLU A 218 -2.49 18.15 -10.98
N GLY A 219 -1.51 17.34 -10.56
CA GLY A 219 -0.64 16.61 -11.50
C GLY A 219 -1.38 15.64 -12.42
N GLN A 220 -2.59 15.18 -12.03
CA GLN A 220 -3.44 14.32 -12.85
C GLN A 220 -4.70 15.01 -13.34
N GLY A 221 -4.82 16.33 -13.19
CA GLY A 221 -5.99 17.12 -13.59
C GLY A 221 -7.27 16.74 -12.84
N ARG A 222 -7.20 16.41 -11.55
CA ARG A 222 -8.40 16.09 -10.75
C ARG A 222 -9.06 17.36 -10.22
N LEU A 223 -10.39 17.37 -10.06
CA LEU A 223 -11.15 18.52 -9.55
C LEU A 223 -11.51 18.41 -8.06
N ASP A 224 -11.06 17.34 -7.40
CA ASP A 224 -11.41 16.98 -6.03
C ASP A 224 -10.25 17.16 -5.03
N GLY A 225 -9.24 17.93 -5.42
CA GLY A 225 -8.11 18.31 -4.58
C GLY A 225 -8.43 19.50 -3.68
N ALA A 226 -7.55 19.75 -2.70
CA ALA A 226 -7.64 20.95 -1.86
C ALA A 226 -7.29 22.23 -2.63
N ILE A 227 -6.51 22.11 -3.71
CA ILE A 227 -6.09 23.19 -4.60
C ILE A 227 -6.45 22.75 -6.02
N CYS A 228 -7.12 23.64 -6.77
CA CYS A 228 -7.51 23.41 -8.16
C CYS A 228 -7.69 24.76 -8.86
N LEU A 229 -6.80 25.06 -9.81
CA LEU A 229 -6.77 26.35 -10.53
C LEU A 229 -7.16 26.22 -12.02
N TYR A 230 -7.90 25.17 -12.36
CA TYR A 230 -8.43 24.88 -13.69
C TYR A 230 -9.85 24.34 -13.59
N ASN A 231 -10.58 24.34 -14.70
CA ASN A 231 -11.96 23.85 -14.77
C ASN A 231 -12.08 22.46 -15.43
N GLU A 232 -13.31 21.93 -15.50
CA GLU A 232 -13.58 20.61 -16.06
C GLU A 232 -13.29 20.50 -17.56
N GLU A 233 -13.51 21.57 -18.32
CA GLU A 233 -13.22 21.60 -19.76
C GLU A 233 -11.71 21.49 -20.01
N GLU A 234 -10.90 22.26 -19.28
CA GLU A 234 -9.43 22.20 -19.34
C GLU A 234 -8.91 20.81 -18.97
N LYS A 235 -9.44 20.20 -17.90
CA LYS A 235 -9.16 18.81 -17.52
C LYS A 235 -9.45 17.85 -18.67
N LEU A 236 -10.67 17.89 -19.21
CA LEU A 236 -11.10 16.93 -20.24
C LEU A 236 -10.30 17.13 -21.53
N GLN A 237 -9.94 18.37 -21.88
CA GLN A 237 -9.08 18.66 -23.01
C GLN A 237 -7.69 18.03 -22.83
N TYR A 238 -7.05 18.25 -21.68
CA TYR A 238 -5.75 17.65 -21.36
C TYR A 238 -5.78 16.11 -21.37
N LEU A 239 -6.82 15.50 -20.81
CA LEU A 239 -6.97 14.04 -20.81
C LEU A 239 -7.22 13.47 -22.21
N LYS A 240 -7.94 14.19 -23.09
CA LYS A 240 -8.12 13.81 -24.50
C LYS A 240 -6.80 13.89 -25.25
N GLU A 241 -6.03 14.96 -25.07
CA GLU A 241 -4.68 15.09 -25.68
C GLU A 241 -3.74 13.96 -25.22
N ALA A 242 -3.81 13.57 -23.95
CA ALA A 242 -3.09 12.42 -23.43
C ALA A 242 -3.52 11.12 -24.15
N TYR A 243 -4.83 10.90 -24.28
CA TYR A 243 -5.39 9.74 -24.96
C TYR A 243 -4.95 9.64 -26.42
N ASP A 244 -5.00 10.77 -27.14
CA ASP A 244 -4.61 10.89 -28.55
C ASP A 244 -3.10 10.66 -28.73
N SER A 245 -2.30 11.05 -27.73
CA SER A 245 -0.86 10.73 -27.65
C SER A 245 -0.57 9.26 -27.29
N GLY A 246 -1.60 8.44 -27.13
CA GLY A 246 -1.50 7.01 -26.85
C GLY A 246 -1.43 6.65 -25.36
N VAL A 247 -1.64 7.60 -24.45
CA VAL A 247 -1.77 7.33 -23.01
C VAL A 247 -3.07 6.59 -22.76
N ARG A 248 -3.02 5.56 -21.91
CA ARG A 248 -4.21 4.78 -21.51
C ARG A 248 -4.45 4.76 -20.01
N ASN A 249 -3.45 5.11 -19.22
CA ASN A 249 -3.59 5.25 -17.78
C ASN A 249 -2.58 6.23 -17.16
N ILE A 250 -2.84 6.59 -15.90
CA ILE A 250 -2.07 7.55 -15.11
C ILE A 250 -1.72 6.95 -13.75
N GLU A 251 -0.45 7.03 -13.36
CA GLU A 251 0.11 6.60 -12.08
C GLU A 251 1.33 7.46 -11.69
N MET A 252 2.16 7.06 -10.70
CA MET A 252 3.14 7.97 -10.09
C MET A 252 4.56 7.39 -9.94
N GLU A 253 4.91 6.32 -10.64
CA GLU A 253 6.17 5.61 -10.41
C GLU A 253 6.86 5.04 -11.66
N SER A 254 6.15 4.90 -12.79
CA SER A 254 6.66 4.15 -13.94
C SER A 254 7.86 4.80 -14.62
N SER A 255 8.00 6.13 -14.54
CA SER A 255 9.06 6.87 -15.23
C SER A 255 10.45 6.56 -14.65
N VAL A 256 10.62 6.76 -13.34
CA VAL A 256 11.87 6.44 -12.63
C VAL A 256 12.13 4.93 -12.63
N PHE A 257 11.08 4.10 -12.53
CA PHE A 257 11.19 2.65 -12.63
C PHE A 257 11.82 2.23 -13.96
N ALA A 258 11.27 2.71 -15.07
CA ALA A 258 11.79 2.42 -16.40
C ALA A 258 13.23 2.94 -16.57
N ALA A 259 13.48 4.19 -16.18
CA ALA A 259 14.81 4.79 -16.29
C ALA A 259 15.88 4.02 -15.50
N MET A 260 15.60 3.59 -14.28
CA MET A 260 16.54 2.83 -13.45
C MET A 260 16.73 1.39 -13.94
N CYS A 261 15.68 0.75 -14.47
CA CYS A 261 15.82 -0.56 -15.13
C CYS A 261 16.75 -0.46 -16.35
N ASN A 262 16.58 0.58 -17.17
CA ASN A 262 17.45 0.82 -18.35
C ASN A 262 18.91 1.04 -17.95
N LEU A 263 19.17 1.87 -16.93
CA LEU A 263 20.53 2.14 -16.45
C LEU A 263 21.22 0.91 -15.84
N SER A 264 20.44 0.00 -15.25
CA SER A 264 20.98 -1.21 -14.60
C SER A 264 21.03 -2.43 -15.54
N GLY A 265 20.56 -2.29 -16.79
CA GLY A 265 20.49 -3.38 -17.75
C GLY A 265 19.46 -4.46 -17.39
N VAL A 266 18.49 -4.13 -16.52
CA VAL A 266 17.49 -5.07 -16.03
C VAL A 266 16.21 -4.97 -16.86
N LYS A 267 15.61 -6.12 -17.19
CA LYS A 267 14.34 -6.15 -17.91
C LYS A 267 13.21 -5.72 -16.97
N GLY A 268 12.60 -4.58 -17.27
CA GLY A 268 11.47 -4.00 -16.54
C GLY A 268 10.16 -4.11 -17.30
N ALA A 269 9.05 -4.33 -16.59
CA ALA A 269 7.69 -4.12 -17.09
C ALA A 269 6.80 -3.46 -16.02
N VAL A 270 5.78 -2.73 -16.47
CA VAL A 270 4.78 -2.10 -15.58
C VAL A 270 3.39 -2.59 -15.99
N VAL A 271 2.67 -3.17 -15.03
CA VAL A 271 1.34 -3.75 -15.22
C VAL A 271 0.41 -3.15 -14.18
N CYS A 272 -0.53 -2.32 -14.61
CA CYS A 272 -1.45 -1.61 -13.72
C CYS A 272 -2.90 -1.93 -14.08
N VAL A 273 -3.76 -2.04 -13.08
CA VAL A 273 -5.21 -2.05 -13.29
C VAL A 273 -5.76 -0.62 -13.24
N THR A 274 -6.74 -0.29 -14.07
CA THR A 274 -7.48 0.98 -14.01
C THR A 274 -8.58 0.87 -12.97
N LEU A 275 -8.70 1.82 -12.04
CA LEU A 275 -9.76 1.80 -11.03
C LEU A 275 -11.01 2.58 -11.44
N LEU A 276 -10.87 3.46 -12.43
CA LEU A 276 -11.92 4.31 -12.97
C LEU A 276 -11.51 4.80 -14.37
N ASN A 277 -12.47 5.34 -15.12
CA ASN A 277 -12.21 6.14 -16.33
C ASN A 277 -12.19 7.63 -15.96
N ARG A 278 -11.04 8.29 -16.11
CA ARG A 278 -10.84 9.71 -15.75
C ARG A 278 -11.61 10.69 -16.62
N LEU A 279 -12.07 10.25 -17.79
CA LEU A 279 -12.98 11.02 -18.65
C LEU A 279 -14.41 11.06 -18.09
N GLU A 280 -14.77 10.17 -17.17
CA GLU A 280 -16.11 10.06 -16.58
C GLU A 280 -16.20 10.57 -15.14
N GLY A 281 -15.05 10.78 -14.48
CA GLY A 281 -15.01 11.30 -13.13
C GLY A 281 -13.65 11.17 -12.46
N ASP A 282 -13.55 11.69 -11.23
CA ASP A 282 -12.35 11.57 -10.41
C ASP A 282 -12.51 10.55 -9.29
N GLN A 283 -13.68 10.47 -8.67
CA GLN A 283 -13.93 9.57 -7.53
C GLN A 283 -14.27 8.15 -7.97
N ILE A 284 -13.82 7.16 -7.19
CA ILE A 284 -14.14 5.75 -7.43
C ILE A 284 -15.56 5.49 -6.90
N SER A 285 -16.45 5.00 -7.77
CA SER A 285 -17.84 4.66 -7.42
C SER A 285 -18.09 3.15 -7.27
N SER A 286 -17.14 2.30 -7.67
CA SER A 286 -17.26 0.84 -7.55
C SER A 286 -17.27 0.37 -6.09
N SER A 287 -17.97 -0.73 -5.81
CA SER A 287 -18.03 -1.32 -4.47
C SER A 287 -16.67 -1.88 -4.04
N HIS A 288 -16.49 -2.07 -2.73
CA HIS A 288 -15.25 -2.60 -2.17
C HIS A 288 -14.86 -3.96 -2.77
N ASP A 289 -15.81 -4.89 -2.91
CA ASP A 289 -15.56 -6.23 -3.43
C ASP A 289 -15.06 -6.19 -4.89
N VAL A 290 -15.60 -5.29 -5.71
CA VAL A 290 -15.17 -5.08 -7.10
C VAL A 290 -13.74 -4.52 -7.13
N LEU A 291 -13.41 -3.58 -6.25
CA LEU A 291 -12.06 -3.01 -6.17
C LEU A 291 -11.03 -4.04 -5.70
N VAL A 292 -11.41 -4.93 -4.77
CA VAL A 292 -10.56 -6.04 -4.34
C VAL A 292 -10.26 -6.96 -5.51
N GLU A 293 -11.27 -7.30 -6.33
CA GLU A 293 -11.08 -8.10 -7.55
C GLU A 293 -10.16 -7.39 -8.56
N TYR A 294 -10.40 -6.10 -8.86
CA TYR A 294 -9.56 -5.33 -9.77
C TYR A 294 -8.09 -5.34 -9.35
N GLN A 295 -7.81 -5.11 -8.06
CA GLN A 295 -6.45 -5.08 -7.52
C GLN A 295 -5.72 -6.43 -7.61
N GLN A 296 -6.44 -7.53 -7.80
CA GLN A 296 -5.86 -8.86 -8.03
C GLN A 296 -5.49 -9.10 -9.50
N ARG A 297 -6.07 -8.40 -10.47
CA ARG A 297 -5.84 -8.66 -11.90
C ARG A 297 -4.35 -8.56 -12.32
N PRO A 298 -3.58 -7.52 -11.92
CA PRO A 298 -2.14 -7.47 -12.21
C PRO A 298 -1.37 -8.63 -11.56
N GLN A 299 -1.75 -9.02 -10.35
CA GLN A 299 -1.14 -10.13 -9.61
C GLN A 299 -1.37 -11.47 -10.33
N LYS A 300 -2.61 -11.73 -10.78
CA LYS A 300 -2.97 -12.92 -11.56
C LYS A 300 -2.18 -13.00 -12.86
N LEU A 301 -2.11 -11.89 -13.61
CA LEU A 301 -1.37 -11.83 -14.87
C LEU A 301 0.13 -12.13 -14.67
N VAL A 302 0.75 -11.44 -13.70
CA VAL A 302 2.18 -11.62 -13.42
C VAL A 302 2.48 -12.99 -12.83
N GLY A 303 1.62 -13.51 -11.96
CA GLY A 303 1.77 -14.85 -11.40
C GLY A 303 1.72 -15.94 -12.47
N TYR A 304 0.75 -15.85 -13.40
CA TYR A 304 0.68 -16.74 -14.55
C TYR A 304 1.91 -16.64 -15.44
N PHE A 305 2.40 -15.43 -15.72
CA PHE A 305 3.63 -15.21 -16.48
C PHE A 305 4.85 -15.88 -15.82
N ILE A 306 5.03 -15.70 -14.51
CA ILE A 306 6.13 -16.31 -13.74
C ILE A 306 6.02 -17.84 -13.80
N LYS A 307 4.83 -18.40 -13.53
CA LYS A 307 4.56 -19.84 -13.59
C LYS A 307 4.92 -20.42 -14.96
N LYS A 308 4.53 -19.75 -16.05
CA LYS A 308 4.85 -20.15 -17.43
C LYS A 308 6.36 -20.08 -17.71
N ARG A 309 7.04 -19.03 -17.27
CA ARG A 309 8.50 -18.88 -17.46
C ARG A 309 9.29 -19.95 -16.68
N LEU A 310 8.85 -20.31 -15.48
CA LEU A 310 9.47 -21.38 -14.69
C LEU A 310 9.15 -22.77 -15.26
N GLY A 311 7.91 -23.02 -15.67
CA GLY A 311 7.49 -24.29 -16.30
C GLY A 311 8.23 -24.60 -17.62
N LYS A 312 8.51 -23.58 -18.44
CA LYS A 312 9.33 -23.73 -19.66
C LYS A 312 10.77 -24.17 -19.37
N LYS A 313 11.33 -23.90 -18.18
CA LYS A 313 12.67 -24.37 -17.79
C LYS A 313 12.67 -25.84 -17.31
N VAL A 314 11.56 -26.33 -16.76
CA VAL A 314 11.41 -27.73 -16.35
C VAL A 314 11.27 -28.68 -17.56
N LEU A 315 10.65 -28.21 -18.65
CA LEU A 315 10.49 -28.97 -19.90
C LEU A 315 11.78 -29.18 -20.72
N LYS A 316 12.92 -28.61 -20.29
CA LYS A 316 14.24 -28.84 -20.93
C LYS A 316 15.09 -29.94 -20.24
N LYS A 317 14.58 -30.64 -19.22
CA LYS A 317 15.18 -31.87 -18.69
C LYS A 317 14.33 -33.07 -19.09
N PRO A 318 14.91 -34.18 -19.60
CA PRO A 318 14.13 -35.29 -20.11
C PRO A 318 13.23 -35.88 -19.02
N LEU A 319 11.95 -35.99 -19.36
CA LEU A 319 10.80 -36.32 -18.50
C LEU A 319 10.84 -37.75 -17.90
N CYS A 320 11.86 -38.56 -18.22
CA CYS A 320 11.90 -39.98 -17.83
C CYS A 320 12.49 -40.25 -16.45
N LYS A 321 13.07 -39.27 -15.74
CA LYS A 321 13.66 -39.51 -14.40
C LYS A 321 12.72 -39.16 -13.24
N TRP A 322 11.77 -38.25 -13.44
CA TRP A 322 10.91 -37.72 -12.38
C TRP A 322 9.75 -38.63 -11.96
N MET A 323 9.24 -39.49 -12.84
CA MET A 323 8.15 -40.41 -12.49
C MET A 323 8.62 -41.55 -11.59
N LYS A 324 9.91 -41.92 -11.62
CA LYS A 324 10.46 -43.03 -10.82
C LYS A 324 10.88 -42.61 -9.40
N GLU A 325 10.99 -41.30 -9.14
CA GLU A 325 11.45 -40.75 -7.85
C GLU A 325 10.28 -40.35 -6.92
N ARG A 326 9.06 -40.17 -7.44
CA ARG A 326 7.87 -39.87 -6.62
C ARG A 326 7.34 -41.07 -5.84
N GLU A 327 7.57 -42.30 -6.29
CA GLU A 327 7.25 -43.50 -5.51
C GLU A 327 8.25 -43.75 -4.37
N CYS A 328 9.45 -43.13 -4.41
CA CYS A 328 10.50 -43.35 -3.41
C CYS A 328 10.49 -42.30 -2.27
N ASN A 329 9.95 -41.10 -2.48
CA ASN A 329 10.00 -40.01 -1.48
C ASN A 329 8.90 -40.04 -0.40
N MET A 330 7.88 -40.89 -0.53
CA MET A 330 6.85 -41.03 0.52
C MET A 330 7.44 -41.71 1.78
N GLY A 331 8.46 -42.55 1.64
CA GLY A 331 9.11 -43.24 2.76
C GLY A 331 9.99 -42.34 3.62
N HIS A 332 10.66 -41.35 3.02
CA HIS A 332 11.58 -40.45 3.73
C HIS A 332 10.85 -39.45 4.62
N ALA A 333 9.75 -38.86 4.16
CA ALA A 333 8.96 -37.93 4.97
C ALA A 333 8.34 -38.63 6.19
N VAL A 334 7.84 -39.87 6.02
CA VAL A 334 7.29 -40.67 7.12
C VAL A 334 8.38 -41.08 8.11
N HIS A 335 9.58 -41.44 7.63
CA HIS A 335 10.72 -41.74 8.49
C HIS A 335 11.21 -40.51 9.27
N GLN A 336 11.27 -39.33 8.64
CA GLN A 336 11.64 -38.09 9.32
C GLN A 336 10.60 -37.69 10.36
N PHE A 337 9.31 -37.80 10.04
CA PHE A 337 8.22 -37.51 10.96
C PHE A 337 8.24 -38.46 12.17
N LYS A 338 8.46 -39.75 11.93
CA LYS A 338 8.59 -40.77 12.98
C LYS A 338 9.83 -40.53 13.85
N ALA A 339 10.95 -40.11 13.27
CA ALA A 339 12.17 -39.77 14.00
C ALA A 339 12.02 -38.51 14.87
N LEU A 340 11.32 -37.48 14.36
CA LEU A 340 11.01 -36.26 15.11
C LEU A 340 10.04 -36.53 16.26
N PHE A 341 9.00 -37.33 16.02
CA PHE A 341 8.08 -37.77 17.08
C PHE A 341 8.79 -38.61 18.14
N TRP A 342 9.64 -39.55 17.73
CA TRP A 342 10.42 -40.39 18.63
C TRP A 342 11.39 -39.56 19.48
N LYS A 343 12.08 -38.57 18.88
CA LYS A 343 12.96 -37.65 19.58
C LYS A 343 12.20 -36.81 20.60
N ASN A 344 11.09 -36.20 20.21
CA ASN A 344 10.26 -35.40 21.12
C ASN A 344 9.65 -36.23 22.24
N TRP A 345 9.22 -37.46 21.95
CA TRP A 345 8.70 -38.40 22.94
C TRP A 345 9.78 -38.80 23.96
N LEU A 346 10.98 -39.19 23.49
CA LEU A 346 12.11 -39.52 24.36
C LEU A 346 12.55 -38.34 25.24
N CYS A 347 12.52 -37.12 24.72
CA CYS A 347 12.80 -35.92 25.52
C CYS A 347 11.78 -35.73 26.64
N ARG A 348 10.48 -35.91 26.37
CA ARG A 348 9.43 -35.80 27.40
C ARG A 348 9.47 -36.93 28.43
N VAL A 349 9.80 -38.15 28.01
CA VAL A 349 9.98 -39.31 28.92
C VAL A 349 11.21 -39.14 29.82
N ARG A 350 12.28 -38.50 29.33
CA ARG A 350 13.53 -38.28 30.07
C ARG A 350 13.51 -37.07 30.99
N GLN A 351 12.53 -36.17 30.86
CA GLN A 351 12.36 -34.99 31.72
C GLN A 351 10.93 -34.94 32.31
N PRO A 352 10.59 -35.87 33.22
CA PRO A 352 9.24 -35.98 33.78
C PRO A 352 8.83 -34.75 34.58
N VAL A 353 9.78 -34.09 35.25
CA VAL A 353 9.53 -32.88 36.06
C VAL A 353 9.08 -31.71 35.18
N LEU A 354 9.81 -31.44 34.08
CA LEU A 354 9.50 -30.33 33.18
C LEU A 354 8.15 -30.54 32.47
N SER A 355 7.86 -31.77 32.07
CA SER A 355 6.59 -32.14 31.42
C SER A 355 5.40 -32.03 32.38
N LEU A 356 5.57 -32.38 33.66
CA LEU A 356 4.52 -32.17 34.67
C LEU A 356 4.27 -30.67 34.90
N THR A 357 5.32 -29.86 34.98
CA THR A 357 5.21 -28.41 35.18
C THR A 357 4.50 -27.71 34.02
N GLU A 358 4.77 -28.12 32.77
CA GLU A 358 4.06 -27.58 31.59
C GLU A 358 2.55 -27.83 31.62
N ILE A 359 2.09 -28.93 32.24
CA ILE A 359 0.66 -29.28 32.35
C ILE A 359 0.03 -28.66 33.61
N LEU A 360 0.75 -28.69 34.74
CA LEU A 360 0.25 -28.14 36.01
C LEU A 360 0.10 -26.62 35.96
N TRP A 361 0.98 -25.92 35.26
CA TRP A 361 0.97 -24.45 35.22
C TRP A 361 -0.33 -23.85 34.62
N PRO A 362 -0.82 -24.30 33.45
CA PRO A 362 -2.14 -23.89 32.93
C PRO A 362 -3.30 -24.25 33.87
N CYS A 363 -3.27 -25.43 34.51
CA CYS A 363 -4.31 -25.87 35.43
C CYS A 363 -4.35 -24.99 36.69
N VAL A 364 -3.19 -24.64 37.25
CA VAL A 364 -3.10 -23.74 38.41
C VAL A 364 -3.59 -22.34 38.06
N LEU A 365 -3.20 -21.80 36.89
CA LEU A 365 -3.72 -20.50 36.42
C LEU A 365 -5.24 -20.51 36.28
N PHE A 366 -5.83 -21.58 35.74
CA PHE A 366 -7.28 -21.73 35.65
C PHE A 366 -7.97 -21.79 37.01
N LEU A 367 -7.39 -22.51 37.97
CA LEU A 367 -7.92 -22.60 39.33
C LEU A 367 -7.83 -21.26 40.06
N ILE A 368 -6.76 -20.49 39.86
CA ILE A 368 -6.62 -19.13 40.41
C ILE A 368 -7.69 -18.22 39.82
N LEU A 369 -7.87 -18.21 38.49
CA LEU A 369 -8.90 -17.41 37.84
C LEU A 369 -10.31 -17.79 38.31
N ALA A 370 -10.57 -19.09 38.49
CA ALA A 370 -11.84 -19.57 39.03
C ALA A 370 -12.04 -19.08 40.48
N ALA A 371 -11.03 -19.20 41.33
CA ALA A 371 -11.09 -18.74 42.73
C ALA A 371 -11.32 -17.22 42.82
N VAL A 372 -10.63 -16.42 42.02
CA VAL A 372 -10.85 -14.97 41.92
C VAL A 372 -12.29 -14.66 41.49
N ARG A 373 -12.83 -15.42 40.53
CA ARG A 373 -14.23 -15.25 40.09
C ARG A 373 -15.27 -15.64 41.14
N PHE A 374 -14.94 -16.55 42.06
CA PHE A 374 -15.81 -16.92 43.18
C PHE A 374 -15.76 -15.90 44.32
N GLN A 375 -14.63 -15.22 44.53
CA GLN A 375 -14.48 -14.19 45.56
C GLN A 375 -15.06 -12.84 45.13
N GLU A 376 -14.98 -12.49 43.84
CA GLU A 376 -15.54 -11.26 43.27
C GLU A 376 -16.66 -11.63 42.27
N PRO A 377 -17.92 -11.85 42.73
CA PRO A 377 -19.03 -12.11 41.83
C PRO A 377 -19.18 -10.92 40.87
N PRO A 378 -19.45 -11.18 39.57
CA PRO A 378 -19.54 -10.12 38.58
C PRO A 378 -20.62 -9.12 38.97
N LYS A 379 -20.20 -7.89 39.34
CA LYS A 379 -21.13 -6.78 39.56
C LYS A 379 -21.68 -6.35 38.22
N TYR A 380 -22.94 -6.68 37.98
CA TYR A 380 -23.67 -6.23 36.80
C TYR A 380 -23.72 -4.70 36.81
N LYS A 381 -23.00 -4.05 35.90
CA LYS A 381 -23.15 -2.61 35.63
C LYS A 381 -24.15 -2.48 34.50
N GLU A 382 -25.23 -1.76 34.74
CA GLU A 382 -26.19 -1.46 33.69
C GLU A 382 -25.55 -0.62 32.57
N ASN A 383 -25.99 -0.84 31.34
CA ASN A 383 -25.49 -0.11 30.17
C ASN A 383 -25.86 1.37 30.29
N CYS A 384 -24.83 2.21 30.28
CA CYS A 384 -24.94 3.66 30.40
C CYS A 384 -25.01 4.32 29.02
N TYR A 385 -26.18 4.78 28.60
CA TYR A 385 -26.36 5.53 27.37
C TYR A 385 -26.26 7.04 27.64
N LEU A 386 -25.32 7.70 26.97
CA LEU A 386 -25.13 9.15 26.98
C LEU A 386 -25.79 9.79 25.75
N GLU A 387 -26.16 11.05 25.89
CA GLU A 387 -26.72 11.83 24.79
C GLU A 387 -25.63 12.16 23.76
N ALA A 388 -25.95 12.04 22.47
CA ALA A 388 -25.00 12.37 21.41
C ALA A 388 -24.69 13.88 21.44
N ARG A 389 -23.40 14.24 21.41
CA ARG A 389 -23.01 15.64 21.36
C ARG A 389 -23.25 16.23 19.97
N ASP A 390 -23.77 17.45 19.92
CA ASP A 390 -23.89 18.18 18.66
C ASP A 390 -22.51 18.46 18.07
N LEU A 391 -22.39 18.35 16.74
CA LEU A 391 -21.17 18.69 15.99
C LEU A 391 -21.18 20.20 15.65
N PRO A 392 -20.00 20.80 15.37
CA PRO A 392 -19.91 22.21 14.94
C PRO A 392 -20.79 22.56 13.73
N SER A 393 -21.09 21.57 12.89
CA SER A 393 -21.96 21.68 11.71
C SER A 393 -23.42 22.01 12.03
N ARG A 394 -23.89 21.79 13.27
CA ARG A 394 -25.26 22.15 13.71
C ARG A 394 -25.38 23.60 14.21
N GLY A 395 -24.27 24.34 14.22
CA GLY A 395 -24.18 25.71 14.70
C GLY A 395 -23.27 25.83 15.92
N LEU A 396 -22.61 26.99 16.03
CA LEU A 396 -21.62 27.26 17.08
C LEU A 396 -22.23 27.25 18.49
N TYR A 397 -23.42 27.83 18.65
CA TYR A 397 -24.11 27.92 19.94
C TYR A 397 -24.57 26.55 20.50
N PRO A 398 -25.25 25.67 19.72
CA PRO A 398 -25.56 24.30 20.17
C PRO A 398 -24.33 23.46 20.51
N PHE A 399 -23.24 23.61 19.74
CA PHE A 399 -21.97 22.93 19.98
C PHE A 399 -21.32 23.41 21.30
N MET A 400 -21.19 24.72 21.48
CA MET A 400 -20.67 25.34 22.70
C MET A 400 -21.47 24.93 23.95
N ARG A 401 -22.81 24.96 23.87
CA ARG A 401 -23.69 24.55 24.97
C ARG A 401 -23.46 23.10 25.38
N THR A 402 -23.30 22.21 24.41
CA THR A 402 -23.08 20.77 24.67
C THR A 402 -21.64 20.46 25.13
N LEU A 403 -20.68 21.33 24.82
CA LEU A 403 -19.28 21.20 25.25
C LEU A 403 -19.05 21.71 26.67
N PHE A 404 -19.64 22.86 27.02
CA PHE A 404 -19.40 23.55 28.29
C PHE A 404 -20.47 23.32 29.36
N CYS A 405 -21.70 22.92 28.99
CA CYS A 405 -22.72 22.58 29.97
C CYS A 405 -22.85 21.05 30.12
N ASN A 406 -23.07 20.57 31.35
CA ASN A 406 -23.36 19.16 31.67
C ASN A 406 -24.74 18.68 31.20
N VAL A 407 -25.25 19.23 30.11
CA VAL A 407 -26.55 18.90 29.51
C VAL A 407 -26.32 17.68 28.61
N GLY A 408 -26.57 16.48 29.14
CA GLY A 408 -26.39 15.21 28.43
C GLY A 408 -25.43 14.22 29.09
N SER A 409 -24.71 14.63 30.15
CA SER A 409 -23.76 13.79 30.90
C SER A 409 -24.43 12.82 31.90
N ARG A 410 -25.76 12.80 31.98
CA ARG A 410 -26.49 11.90 32.90
C ARG A 410 -26.70 10.55 32.24
N CYS A 411 -26.07 9.54 32.84
CA CYS A 411 -26.21 8.15 32.48
C CYS A 411 -27.69 7.70 32.49
N LYS A 412 -28.18 7.15 31.38
CA LYS A 412 -29.50 6.52 31.30
C LYS A 412 -29.38 5.04 30.96
N ASN A 413 -30.25 4.23 31.52
CA ASN A 413 -30.28 2.78 31.27
C ASN A 413 -31.07 2.41 30.00
N THR A 414 -31.47 3.41 29.19
CA THR A 414 -32.27 3.25 27.96
C THR A 414 -31.67 4.06 26.81
N SER A 415 -31.60 3.49 25.61
CA SER A 415 -31.01 4.15 24.44
C SER A 415 -31.89 5.29 23.90
N TYR A 416 -31.29 6.40 23.48
CA TYR A 416 -31.98 7.56 22.91
C TYR A 416 -32.68 7.28 21.56
N THR A 417 -32.33 6.19 20.87
CA THR A 417 -32.85 5.84 19.53
C THR A 417 -34.31 5.35 19.56
N THR A 418 -34.78 4.79 20.68
CA THR A 418 -36.09 4.11 20.78
C THR A 418 -37.29 5.07 20.85
N GLN A 419 -37.10 6.36 21.17
CA GLN A 419 -38.21 7.33 21.21
C GLN A 419 -38.65 7.82 19.82
N LYS A 420 -37.79 7.75 18.80
CA LYS A 420 -38.11 8.28 17.46
C LYS A 420 -39.04 7.38 16.65
N THR A 421 -39.09 6.08 16.95
CA THR A 421 -39.90 5.09 16.21
C THR A 421 -41.33 4.93 16.73
N ASN A 422 -41.64 5.37 17.96
CA ASN A 422 -42.99 5.24 18.54
C ASN A 422 -43.91 6.46 18.32
N ARG A 423 -43.42 7.57 17.74
CA ARG A 423 -44.24 8.74 17.37
C ARG A 423 -44.69 8.79 15.91
N LEU A 424 -44.23 7.87 15.05
CA LEU A 424 -44.58 7.82 13.62
C LEU A 424 -45.62 6.74 13.28
N ARG A 425 -46.29 6.18 14.29
CA ARG A 425 -47.29 5.12 14.12
C ARG A 425 -48.56 5.44 14.90
N ASN A 426 -49.21 6.56 14.57
CA ASN A 426 -50.65 6.70 14.72
C ASN A 426 -51.20 7.90 13.94
N SER A 427 -52.28 7.65 13.20
CA SER A 427 -53.27 8.56 12.62
C SER A 427 -52.80 9.56 11.54
N GLY A 428 -53.36 9.37 10.34
CA GLY A 428 -53.24 10.30 9.22
C GLY A 428 -54.35 11.34 9.15
N ILE A 429 -54.35 12.01 7.99
CA ILE A 429 -55.33 12.96 7.43
C ILE A 429 -55.20 14.42 7.88
N GLN A 430 -55.22 15.27 6.85
CA GLN A 430 -55.49 16.72 6.76
C GLN A 430 -54.33 17.72 6.73
N ALA A 431 -54.62 18.78 5.97
CA ALA A 431 -53.72 19.66 5.26
C ALA A 431 -53.58 21.04 5.94
N ALA A 432 -52.40 21.64 5.74
CA ALA A 432 -52.09 23.08 5.78
C ALA A 432 -52.31 23.83 7.14
N PRO A 433 -51.96 25.14 7.25
CA PRO A 433 -50.60 25.62 7.55
C PRO A 433 -50.58 26.55 8.79
N GLU A 434 -49.53 26.51 9.60
CA GLU A 434 -49.37 27.42 10.75
C GLU A 434 -47.88 27.68 11.01
N SER A 435 -47.45 28.77 11.63
CA SER A 435 -47.80 30.18 11.62
C SER A 435 -46.63 30.84 12.35
N PHE A 436 -46.25 32.03 11.92
CA PHE A 436 -45.21 32.84 12.54
C PHE A 436 -45.73 33.36 13.90
N THR A 437 -45.05 33.06 15.00
CA THR A 437 -45.26 33.77 16.28
C THR A 437 -43.93 34.28 16.82
N GLY A 438 -43.92 35.56 17.19
CA GLY A 438 -42.73 36.40 17.41
C GLY A 438 -41.95 36.13 18.71
N PRO A 439 -40.93 36.96 19.00
CA PRO A 439 -39.95 36.68 20.04
C PRO A 439 -40.50 36.90 21.45
N ASP A 440 -40.15 35.97 22.32
CA ASP A 440 -40.52 35.87 23.73
C ASP A 440 -40.00 37.07 24.54
N LEU A 441 -40.92 37.82 25.15
CA LEU A 441 -40.68 39.04 25.93
C LEU A 441 -39.76 38.78 27.16
N GLY A 442 -39.64 37.52 27.60
CA GLY A 442 -38.74 37.13 28.69
C GLY A 442 -37.26 37.23 28.31
N PHE A 443 -36.90 36.84 27.08
CA PHE A 443 -35.52 36.84 26.60
C PHE A 443 -34.92 38.25 26.50
N MET A 444 -35.74 39.23 26.11
CA MET A 444 -35.30 40.63 26.04
C MET A 444 -35.01 41.22 27.42
N LYS A 445 -35.71 40.75 28.45
CA LYS A 445 -35.53 41.21 29.84
C LYS A 445 -34.23 40.68 30.43
N ASP A 446 -33.90 39.42 30.14
CA ASP A 446 -32.64 38.79 30.57
C ASP A 446 -31.42 39.40 29.88
N ILE A 447 -31.56 39.80 28.60
CA ILE A 447 -30.50 40.53 27.88
C ILE A 447 -30.29 41.94 28.48
N GLU A 448 -31.36 42.63 28.87
CA GLU A 448 -31.23 43.95 29.49
C GLU A 448 -30.56 43.88 30.88
N GLU A 449 -30.86 42.83 31.66
CA GLU A 449 -30.22 42.61 32.96
C GLU A 449 -28.75 42.22 32.82
N LEU A 450 -28.41 41.39 31.82
CA LEU A 450 -27.03 41.06 31.48
C LEU A 450 -26.24 42.30 31.02
N ALA A 451 -26.85 43.16 30.20
CA ALA A 451 -26.22 44.39 29.73
C ALA A 451 -25.91 45.35 30.88
N LYS A 452 -26.83 45.48 31.86
CA LYS A 452 -26.59 46.28 33.08
C LYS A 452 -25.44 45.72 33.92
N GLY A 453 -25.35 44.41 34.08
CA GLY A 453 -24.23 43.76 34.77
C GLY A 453 -22.88 43.98 34.08
N PHE A 454 -22.85 43.97 32.74
CA PHE A 454 -21.64 44.27 31.99
C PHE A 454 -21.19 45.72 32.17
N ILE A 455 -22.12 46.68 32.09
CA ILE A 455 -21.80 48.11 32.29
C ILE A 455 -21.22 48.35 33.68
N GLU A 456 -21.83 47.82 34.74
CA GLU A 456 -21.34 47.96 36.11
C GLU A 456 -19.95 47.33 36.29
N THR A 457 -19.69 46.20 35.62
CA THR A 457 -18.38 45.54 35.68
C THR A 457 -17.32 46.33 34.92
N THR A 458 -17.65 46.91 33.76
CA THR A 458 -16.73 47.78 33.03
C THR A 458 -16.42 49.08 33.79
N GLU A 459 -17.40 49.67 34.49
CA GLU A 459 -17.16 50.85 35.33
C GLU A 459 -16.23 50.54 36.51
N LYS A 460 -16.41 49.39 37.17
CA LYS A 460 -15.50 48.93 38.23
C LYS A 460 -14.09 48.65 37.71
N THR A 461 -13.99 48.14 36.48
CA THR A 461 -12.70 47.86 35.84
C THR A 461 -11.97 49.15 35.45
N MET A 462 -12.69 50.15 34.91
CA MET A 462 -12.13 51.48 34.64
C MET A 462 -11.71 52.22 35.92
N ALA A 463 -12.46 52.07 37.02
CA ALA A 463 -12.07 52.65 38.31
C ALA A 463 -10.80 52.00 38.88
N LEU A 464 -10.65 50.68 38.72
CA LEU A 464 -9.44 49.94 39.11
C LEU A 464 -8.24 50.35 38.24
N GLU A 465 -8.43 50.52 36.94
CA GLU A 465 -7.38 50.96 36.02
C GLU A 465 -6.87 52.37 36.37
N LYS A 466 -7.79 53.27 36.74
CA LYS A 466 -7.45 54.64 37.18
C LYS A 466 -6.69 54.67 38.51
N LEU A 467 -7.08 53.82 39.47
CA LEU A 467 -6.33 53.63 40.73
C LEU A 467 -4.95 53.01 40.50
N TRP A 468 -4.80 52.21 39.45
CA TRP A 468 -3.53 51.59 39.09
C TRP A 468 -2.59 52.60 38.41
N GLU A 469 -3.10 53.47 37.54
CA GLU A 469 -2.34 54.58 36.96
C GLU A 469 -1.89 55.60 38.02
N GLU A 470 -2.75 55.97 38.99
CA GLU A 470 -2.37 56.89 40.07
C GLU A 470 -1.27 56.32 40.98
N ASN A 471 -1.29 55.01 41.26
CA ASN A 471 -0.22 54.33 41.99
C ASN A 471 1.08 54.21 41.19
N SER A 472 1.00 54.09 39.85
CA SER A 472 2.19 54.03 38.98
C SER A 472 2.90 55.39 38.85
N LYS A 473 2.19 56.51 39.00
CA LYS A 473 2.78 57.86 38.99
C LYS A 473 3.48 58.23 40.31
N PHE A 474 3.20 57.53 41.41
CA PHE A 474 3.87 57.71 42.69
C PHE A 474 5.18 56.89 42.83
N SER A 475 5.46 55.96 41.92
CA SER A 475 6.71 55.18 41.91
C SER A 475 7.89 55.81 41.15
N ASP A 476 7.66 56.88 40.38
CA ASP A 476 8.71 57.60 39.62
C ASP A 476 9.16 58.93 40.25
N VAL A 477 8.74 59.23 41.49
CA VAL A 477 9.30 60.32 42.31
C VAL A 477 9.72 59.77 43.67
N ARG A 478 10.88 59.10 43.70
CA ARG A 478 11.71 58.98 44.91
C ARG A 478 13.18 58.84 44.57
#